data_AF-A0A9W9MV55-F1
#
_entry.id   AF-A0A9W9MV55-F1
#
_cell.length_a   1.000
_cell.length_b   1.000
_cell.length_c   1.000
_cell.angle_alpha   90.00
_cell.angle_beta   90.00
_cell.angle_gamma   90.00
#
_symmetry.space_group_name_H-M   'P 1'
#
loop_
_entity.id
_entity.type
_entity.pdbx_description
1 polymer ?
#
loop_
_entity_poly.entity_id
_entity_poly.type
_entity_poly.pdbx_seq_one_letter_code
_entity_poly.pdbx_strand_id
1 'polypeptide(L)'
;MSDAYFIGAAVHVHDLPGQTFGTKMAMAASLNHTIYFHHPEAVRADEWMCSERESLWAGNDRALVIQRIWSPKVILVATCVQETTYVACAVYGELLTSLYLGSLACPIAL
;
A
#
# COMPACT_ATOMS: atom_id res chain seq x y z
N MET A 1 -1.66 -11.33 8.26
CA MET A 1 -1.17 -11.89 6.97
C MET A 1 -1.68 -11.06 5.79
N SER A 2 -3.00 -10.79 5.75
CA SER A 2 -3.59 -9.89 4.75
C SER A 2 -3.29 -8.40 5.00
N ASP A 3 -2.89 -8.02 6.21
CA ASP A 3 -2.69 -6.65 6.67
C ASP A 3 -1.20 -6.29 6.87
N ALA A 4 -0.39 -7.26 7.31
CA ALA A 4 0.99 -7.08 7.76
C ALA A 4 1.95 -6.44 6.73
N TYR A 5 1.71 -6.66 5.44
CA TYR A 5 2.59 -6.16 4.36
C TYR A 5 1.81 -5.35 3.32
N PHE A 6 0.55 -5.03 3.60
CA PHE A 6 -0.35 -4.39 2.65
C PHE A 6 0.09 -2.97 2.34
N ILE A 7 0.38 -2.23 3.41
CA ILE A 7 0.87 -0.86 3.36
C ILE A 7 2.19 -0.73 2.59
N GLY A 8 2.95 -1.82 2.46
CA GLY A 8 4.20 -1.83 1.72
C GLY A 8 4.04 -1.58 0.23
N ALA A 9 3.00 -2.14 -0.39
CA ALA A 9 2.72 -1.86 -1.80
C ALA A 9 2.35 -0.40 -2.04
N ALA A 10 1.73 0.27 -1.05
CA ALA A 10 1.40 1.69 -1.12
C ALA A 10 2.63 2.59 -0.99
N VAL A 11 3.50 2.35 0.01
CA VAL A 11 4.63 3.25 0.27
C VAL A 11 5.79 3.08 -0.71
N HIS A 12 5.97 1.87 -1.26
CA HIS A 12 7.09 1.56 -2.13
C HIS A 12 7.11 2.37 -3.43
N VAL A 13 5.94 2.79 -3.92
CA VAL A 13 5.82 3.61 -5.14
C VAL A 13 6.50 4.99 -5.01
N HIS A 14 6.82 5.41 -3.78
CA HIS A 14 7.46 6.69 -3.48
C HIS A 14 8.96 6.58 -3.16
N ASP A 15 9.49 5.36 -3.02
CA ASP A 15 10.92 5.16 -2.77
C ASP A 15 11.71 5.33 -4.08
N LEU A 16 12.87 5.98 -4.03
CA LEU A 16 13.77 6.05 -5.20
C LEU A 16 14.55 4.73 -5.36
N PRO A 17 15.00 4.40 -6.58
CA PRO A 17 15.85 3.22 -6.81
C PRO A 17 17.05 3.18 -5.85
N GLY A 18 17.25 2.04 -5.18
CA GLY A 18 18.35 1.85 -4.23
C GLY A 18 18.12 2.40 -2.82
N GLN A 19 16.95 2.99 -2.52
CA GLN A 19 16.59 3.39 -1.16
C GLN A 19 16.05 2.23 -0.32
N THR A 20 16.26 2.31 1.00
CA THR A 20 15.63 1.40 1.95
C THR A 20 14.12 1.68 2.02
N PHE A 21 13.34 0.60 2.04
CA PHE A 21 11.89 0.62 2.05
C PHE A 21 11.32 1.54 3.15
N GLY A 22 10.42 2.45 2.76
CA GLY A 22 9.65 3.29 3.68
C GLY A 22 10.43 4.46 4.30
N THR A 23 11.66 4.72 3.88
CA THR A 23 12.49 5.81 4.44
C THR A 23 11.96 7.22 4.12
N LYS A 24 11.08 7.33 3.12
CA LYS A 24 10.41 8.59 2.76
C LYS A 24 9.08 8.80 3.47
N MET A 25 8.66 7.93 4.38
CA MET A 25 7.38 8.05 5.08
C MET A 25 7.62 8.44 6.54
N ALA A 26 7.05 9.56 6.97
CA ALA A 26 6.98 9.93 8.38
C ALA A 26 5.94 9.08 9.12
N MET A 27 4.82 8.78 8.45
CA MET A 27 3.78 7.92 8.98
C MET A 27 3.06 7.17 7.86
N ALA A 28 2.51 6.01 8.18
CA ALA A 28 1.58 5.30 7.32
C ALA A 28 0.59 4.52 8.19
N ALA A 29 -0.69 4.53 7.82
CA ALA A 29 -1.75 3.83 8.55
C ALA A 29 -2.80 3.25 7.61
N SER A 30 -3.36 2.09 7.99
CA SER A 30 -4.52 1.50 7.32
C SER A 30 -5.80 2.27 7.69
N LEU A 31 -6.62 2.62 6.70
CA LEU A 31 -7.92 3.27 6.92
C LEU A 31 -9.07 2.26 6.97
N ASN A 32 -9.01 1.26 6.10
CA ASN A 32 -9.98 0.16 6.05
C ASN A 32 -9.26 -1.14 5.67
N HIS A 33 -9.96 -2.27 5.81
CA HIS A 33 -9.47 -3.58 5.38
C HIS A 33 -10.64 -4.51 5.11
N THR A 34 -10.82 -4.89 3.84
CA THR A 34 -11.91 -5.77 3.41
C THR A 34 -11.34 -7.04 2.79
N ILE A 35 -11.87 -8.19 3.20
CA ILE A 35 -11.43 -9.51 2.72
C ILE A 35 -12.62 -10.24 2.11
N TYR A 36 -12.44 -10.71 0.88
CA TYR A 36 -13.37 -11.58 0.17
C TYR A 36 -12.77 -12.98 0.09
N PHE A 37 -13.45 -13.97 0.68
CA PHE A 37 -13.06 -15.37 0.61
C PHE A 37 -13.78 -16.05 -0.54
N HIS A 38 -13.03 -16.73 -1.41
CA HIS A 38 -13.58 -17.37 -2.60
C HIS A 38 -13.66 -18.89 -2.45
N HIS A 39 -12.63 -19.52 -1.87
CA HIS A 39 -12.51 -20.97 -1.67
C HIS A 39 -12.05 -21.27 -0.24
N PRO A 40 -12.95 -21.16 0.76
CA PRO A 40 -12.59 -21.32 2.18
C PRO A 40 -12.02 -22.71 2.51
N GLU A 41 -12.44 -23.75 1.80
CA GLU A 41 -11.93 -25.12 1.94
C GLU A 41 -10.48 -25.30 1.48
N ALA A 42 -10.00 -24.40 0.62
CA ALA A 42 -8.62 -24.36 0.16
C ALA A 42 -7.70 -23.52 1.08
N VAL A 43 -8.25 -22.89 2.13
CA VAL A 43 -7.48 -22.12 3.10
C VAL A 43 -6.70 -23.08 4.01
N ARG A 44 -5.38 -23.11 3.84
CA ARG A 44 -4.46 -23.90 4.68
C ARG A 44 -3.32 -23.01 5.17
N ALA A 45 -3.43 -22.55 6.41
CA ALA A 45 -2.45 -21.65 7.02
C ALA A 45 -1.12 -22.35 7.39
N ASP A 46 -1.13 -23.68 7.41
CA ASP A 46 0.02 -24.56 7.61
C ASP A 46 0.80 -24.85 6.32
N GLU A 47 0.26 -24.45 5.17
CA GLU A 47 0.92 -24.53 3.87
C GLU A 47 1.37 -23.13 3.40
N TRP A 48 2.35 -23.10 2.50
CA TRP A 48 2.75 -21.86 1.87
C TRP A 48 1.59 -21.24 1.09
N MET A 49 1.45 -19.93 1.13
CA MET A 49 0.53 -19.20 0.27
C MET A 49 1.27 -18.09 -0.44
N CYS A 50 0.98 -17.90 -1.73
CA CYS A 50 1.51 -16.76 -2.48
C CYS A 50 0.60 -15.56 -2.26
N SER A 51 1.17 -14.45 -1.80
CA SER A 51 0.46 -13.20 -1.58
C SER A 51 0.97 -12.14 -2.54
N GLU A 52 0.25 -11.95 -3.63
CA GLU A 52 0.50 -10.90 -4.62
C GLU A 52 -0.19 -9.61 -4.19
N ARG A 53 0.50 -8.47 -4.29
CA ARG A 53 -0.05 -7.14 -3.94
C ARG A 53 0.30 -6.15 -5.01
N GLU A 54 -0.66 -5.30 -5.36
CA GLU A 54 -0.47 -4.19 -6.28
C GLU A 54 -1.11 -2.92 -5.72
N SER A 55 -0.44 -1.78 -5.90
CA SER A 55 -1.04 -0.46 -5.66
C SER A 55 -1.50 0.08 -7.00
N LEU A 56 -2.81 0.21 -7.18
CA LEU A 56 -3.37 0.74 -8.43
C LEU A 56 -3.34 2.28 -8.46
N TRP A 57 -3.31 2.90 -7.29
CA TRP A 57 -3.30 4.35 -7.16
C TRP A 57 -2.70 4.79 -5.83
N ALA A 58 -1.88 5.84 -5.86
CA ALA A 58 -1.40 6.56 -4.70
C ALA A 58 -1.33 8.06 -5.00
N GLY A 59 -1.87 8.89 -4.12
CA GLY A 59 -1.92 10.34 -4.26
C GLY A 59 -2.71 10.99 -3.13
N ASN A 60 -2.54 12.31 -2.96
CA ASN A 60 -3.21 13.08 -1.92
C ASN A 60 -3.19 12.40 -0.53
N ASP A 61 -2.00 11.96 -0.11
CA ASP A 61 -1.76 11.30 1.19
C ASP A 61 -2.56 10.00 1.41
N ARG A 62 -3.05 9.38 0.32
CA ARG A 62 -3.78 8.10 0.34
C ARG A 62 -3.32 7.15 -0.76
N ALA A 63 -3.55 5.86 -0.56
CA ALA A 63 -3.29 4.83 -1.55
C ALA A 63 -4.32 3.70 -1.50
N LEU A 64 -4.61 3.11 -2.65
CA LEU A 64 -5.45 1.93 -2.80
C LEU A 64 -4.58 0.74 -3.18
N VAL A 65 -4.62 -0.30 -2.35
CA VAL A 65 -3.90 -1.55 -2.59
C VAL A 65 -4.88 -2.70 -2.72
N ILE A 66 -4.59 -3.62 -3.64
CA ILE A 66 -5.30 -4.87 -3.84
C ILE A 66 -4.32 -6.02 -3.62
N GLN A 67 -4.75 -7.04 -2.88
CA GLN A 67 -3.99 -8.28 -2.67
C GLN A 67 -4.78 -9.48 -3.16
N ARG A 68 -4.08 -10.42 -3.80
CA ARG A 68 -4.60 -11.75 -4.15
C ARG A 68 -3.77 -12.80 -3.41
N ILE A 69 -4.45 -13.68 -2.67
CA ILE A 69 -3.82 -14.77 -1.93
C ILE A 69 -4.13 -16.09 -2.64
N TRP A 70 -3.08 -16.81 -3.00
CA TRP A 70 -3.12 -18.04 -3.77
C TRP A 70 -2.58 -19.20 -2.96
N SER A 71 -3.23 -20.36 -3.06
CA SER A 71 -2.71 -21.62 -2.52
C SER A 71 -1.54 -22.15 -3.38
N PRO A 72 -0.75 -23.14 -2.89
CA PRO A 72 0.26 -23.81 -3.70
C PRO A 72 -0.32 -24.49 -4.95
N LYS A 73 -1.61 -24.82 -4.91
CA LYS A 73 -2.36 -25.44 -6.00
C LYS A 73 -2.95 -24.42 -6.97
N VAL A 74 -2.50 -23.16 -6.91
CA VAL A 74 -2.93 -22.06 -7.79
C VAL A 74 -4.43 -21.73 -7.68
N ILE A 75 -5.05 -22.07 -6.54
CA ILE A 75 -6.43 -21.67 -6.23
C ILE A 75 -6.40 -20.28 -5.60
N LEU A 76 -7.22 -19.35 -6.11
CA LEU A 76 -7.45 -18.05 -5.48
C LEU A 76 -8.28 -18.24 -4.20
N VAL A 77 -7.65 -18.03 -3.06
CA VAL A 77 -8.24 -18.25 -1.74
C VAL A 77 -8.99 -17.01 -1.27
N ALA A 78 -8.34 -15.85 -1.38
CA ALA A 78 -8.91 -14.59 -0.95
C ALA A 78 -8.43 -13.40 -1.79
N THR A 79 -9.29 -12.40 -1.91
CA THR A 79 -8.94 -11.07 -2.39
C THR A 79 -9.11 -10.08 -1.25
N CYS A 80 -8.11 -9.24 -1.01
CA CYS A 80 -8.17 -8.20 -0.01
C CYS A 80 -8.08 -6.83 -0.69
N VAL A 81 -8.82 -5.86 -0.17
CA VAL A 81 -8.81 -4.46 -0.61
C VAL A 81 -8.62 -3.60 0.62
N GLN A 82 -7.65 -2.68 0.58
CA GLN A 82 -7.44 -1.73 1.67
C GLN A 82 -6.99 -0.37 1.12
N GLU A 83 -7.57 0.66 1.73
CA GLU A 83 -7.13 2.05 1.61
C GLU A 83 -6.17 2.38 2.74
N THR A 84 -5.12 3.12 2.40
CA THR A 84 -4.06 3.54 3.30
C THR A 84 -3.98 5.06 3.29
N THR A 85 -3.60 5.66 4.42
CA THR A 85 -3.09 7.03 4.46
C THR A 85 -1.60 7.03 4.81
N TYR A 86 -0.86 7.98 4.25
CA TYR A 86 0.57 8.15 4.53
C TYR A 86 0.93 9.63 4.59
N VAL A 87 1.95 9.97 5.36
CA VAL A 87 2.58 11.30 5.35
C VAL A 87 4.00 11.11 4.87
N ALA A 88 4.30 11.68 3.71
CA ALA A 88 5.67 11.75 3.24
C ALA A 88 6.50 12.57 4.23
N CYS A 89 7.69 12.09 4.54
CA CYS A 89 8.71 12.90 5.16
C CYS A 89 9.05 13.99 4.14
N ALA A 90 8.46 15.17 4.30
CA ALA A 90 8.95 16.35 3.62
C ALA A 90 10.46 16.38 3.89
N VAL A 91 11.26 16.70 2.88
CA VAL A 91 12.59 17.23 3.17
C VAL A 91 12.30 18.51 3.99
N TYR A 92 12.24 18.39 5.32
CA TYR A 92 11.99 19.46 6.29
C TYR A 92 13.23 20.37 6.35
N GLY A 93 13.66 20.84 5.17
CA GLY A 93 14.74 21.79 4.95
C GLY A 93 14.25 23.09 4.32
N GLU A 94 13.07 23.15 3.69
CA GLU A 94 12.61 24.36 3.00
C GLU A 94 11.16 24.81 3.27
N LEU A 95 10.37 24.09 4.09
CA LEU A 95 8.92 24.33 4.21
C LEU A 95 8.50 25.02 5.53
N LEU A 96 9.29 25.98 6.00
CA LEU A 96 8.84 26.96 7.00
C LEU A 96 8.23 28.24 6.39
N THR A 97 7.97 28.30 5.08
CA THR A 97 7.47 29.51 4.39
C THR A 97 6.11 29.40 3.70
N SER A 98 5.27 28.41 3.98
CA SER A 98 3.90 28.43 3.45
C SER A 98 2.87 27.87 4.42
N LEU A 99 2.47 28.73 5.37
CA LEU A 99 1.11 28.70 5.90
C LEU A 99 0.16 29.07 4.74
N TYR A 100 -0.79 28.19 4.43
CA TYR A 100 -1.90 28.37 3.48
C TYR A 100 -1.55 28.53 1.98
N LEU A 101 -1.70 27.45 1.23
CA LEU A 101 -2.32 27.39 -0.11
C LEU A 101 -2.44 25.89 -0.46
N GLY A 102 -3.53 25.20 -0.12
CA GLY A 102 -4.69 25.16 -0.99
C GLY A 102 -4.34 24.61 -2.37
N SER A 103 -4.37 23.27 -2.56
CA SER A 103 -4.26 22.57 -3.85
C SER A 103 -3.00 22.89 -4.66
N LEU A 104 -2.17 21.89 -5.00
CA LEU A 104 -1.13 21.84 -6.07
C LEU A 104 0.05 21.03 -5.50
N ALA A 105 0.63 20.03 -6.15
CA ALA A 105 0.44 19.50 -7.48
C ALA A 105 0.79 18.01 -7.45
N CYS A 106 -0.08 17.20 -8.03
CA CYS A 106 0.24 15.88 -8.51
C CYS A 106 1.04 16.06 -9.82
N PRO A 107 2.29 15.57 -9.95
CA PRO A 107 2.96 15.51 -11.24
C PRO A 107 3.00 14.04 -11.69
N ILE A 108 1.90 13.56 -12.27
CA ILE A 108 1.96 12.45 -13.24
C ILE A 108 1.09 12.84 -14.43
N ALA A 109 1.72 13.49 -15.41
CA ALA A 109 1.26 13.56 -16.79
C ALA A 109 2.44 13.97 -17.69
N LEU A 110 3.34 13.02 -17.94
CA LEU A 110 4.06 12.80 -19.20
C LEU A 110 4.60 11.37 -19.21
#